data_AF-A0A382A4F5-F1
#
_entry.id   AF-A0A382A4F5-F1
#
_cell.length_a   1.000
_cell.length_b   1.000
_cell.length_c   1.000
_cell.angle_alpha   90.00
_cell.angle_beta   90.00
_cell.angle_gamma   90.00
#
_symmetry.space_group_name_H-M   'P 1'
#
loop_
_entity.id
_entity.type
_entity.pdbx_description
1 polymer ?
#
loop_
_entity_poly.entity_id
_entity_poly.type
_entity_poly.pdbx_seq_one_letter_code
_entity_poly.pdbx_strand_id
1 'polypeptide(L)'
;MSLIFVLILLIPIQILAADTNNLGCLYCHQGIEDFTDGPMMIVIKAKAQSFKDPGGCVVCHGGTPSATDKNIAHASAPAALTDNGGPSRFYPDPGSVWIANETCGQCHVGYPERLQKALMNTEAGKLQGNLWSWGLQKDHAVIWGNYNIKDADGHRPAVGTETYKSYMVEFAKTHPDQMPLELKQIPEVDIATIPAHPNQAGITYSRQQCQRCHVGVTGREKRGDFRGTGCSACHVPYGNEGRYEGGDPTINRDIPGKLLAHRLQATRKSKVRINGLE
;
A
#
# COMPACT_ATOMS: atom_id res chain seq x y z
N MET A 1 -9.48 77.39 28.04
CA MET A 1 -10.53 76.56 27.42
C MET A 1 -9.83 75.48 26.62
N SER A 2 -9.97 74.24 27.10
CA SER A 2 -9.52 72.91 26.62
C SER A 2 -8.44 72.78 25.53
N LEU A 3 -7.29 72.19 25.93
CA LEU A 3 -6.39 71.45 25.05
C LEU A 3 -6.87 69.98 24.98
N ILE A 4 -7.21 69.52 23.78
CA ILE A 4 -7.60 68.13 23.52
C ILE A 4 -6.32 67.32 23.27
N PHE A 5 -6.00 66.41 24.18
CA PHE A 5 -4.98 65.38 23.98
C PHE A 5 -5.62 64.17 23.29
N VAL A 6 -5.26 63.95 22.02
CA VAL A 6 -5.64 62.73 21.29
C VAL A 6 -4.63 61.65 21.65
N LEU A 7 -5.04 60.70 22.50
CA LEU A 7 -4.25 59.53 22.86
C LEU A 7 -4.35 58.49 21.73
N ILE A 8 -3.32 58.42 20.89
CA ILE A 8 -3.20 57.38 19.85
C ILE A 8 -2.80 56.07 20.55
N LEU A 9 -3.76 55.15 20.71
CA LEU A 9 -3.49 53.78 21.15
C LEU A 9 -2.74 53.04 20.03
N LEU A 10 -1.44 52.83 20.22
CA LEU A 10 -0.64 51.89 19.44
C LEU A 10 -1.05 50.46 19.85
N ILE A 11 -1.99 49.87 19.12
CA ILE A 11 -2.29 48.44 19.22
C ILE A 11 -1.08 47.70 18.64
N PRO A 12 -0.41 46.80 19.38
CA PRO A 12 0.62 45.97 18.82
C PRO A 12 -0.05 45.04 17.81
N ILE A 13 0.16 45.30 16.52
CA ILE A 13 -0.15 44.33 15.47
C ILE A 13 0.79 43.16 15.74
N GLN A 14 0.28 42.13 16.39
CA GLN A 14 0.90 40.81 16.35
C GLN A 14 0.83 40.37 14.89
N ILE A 15 1.91 40.64 14.16
CA ILE A 15 2.19 39.95 12.90
C ILE A 15 2.40 38.50 13.32
N LEU A 16 1.33 37.69 13.27
CA LEU A 16 1.51 36.25 13.13
C LEU A 16 2.26 36.09 11.81
N ALA A 17 3.56 35.83 11.89
CA ALA A 17 4.27 35.21 10.80
C ALA A 17 3.58 33.87 10.58
N ALA A 18 2.61 33.84 9.66
CA ALA A 18 2.31 32.64 8.94
C ALA A 18 3.57 32.35 8.13
N ASP A 19 4.53 31.65 8.74
CA ASP A 19 5.58 30.98 8.01
C ASP A 19 4.85 30.04 7.05
N THR A 20 4.65 30.51 5.82
CA THR A 20 4.12 29.69 4.75
C THR A 20 5.18 28.63 4.53
N ASN A 21 4.98 27.46 5.14
CA ASN A 21 5.80 26.30 4.90
C ASN A 21 5.65 25.90 3.42
N ASN A 22 6.51 26.46 2.57
CA ASN A 22 6.56 26.16 1.15
C ASN A 22 7.33 24.86 0.86
N LEU A 23 7.94 24.25 1.88
CA LEU A 23 8.61 22.95 1.78
C LEU A 23 7.61 21.79 1.90
N GLY A 24 6.36 22.06 2.28
CA GLY A 24 5.32 21.04 2.43
C GLY A 24 5.75 19.99 3.46
N CYS A 25 5.63 18.71 3.09
CA CYS A 25 6.01 17.59 3.94
C CYS A 25 7.53 17.58 4.26
N LEU A 26 8.34 18.13 3.35
CA LEU A 26 9.79 18.20 3.52
C LEU A 26 10.21 19.19 4.60
N TYR A 27 9.30 19.96 5.21
CA TYR A 27 9.64 20.77 6.37
C TYR A 27 10.15 19.92 7.54
N CYS A 28 9.45 18.82 7.83
CA CYS A 28 9.84 17.85 8.85
C CYS A 28 10.72 16.75 8.26
N HIS A 29 10.35 16.22 7.07
CA HIS A 29 10.97 15.06 6.46
C HIS A 29 12.17 15.43 5.56
N GLN A 30 13.01 16.37 6.00
CA GLN A 30 14.16 16.85 5.25
C GLN A 30 15.16 15.70 5.01
N GLY A 31 15.41 15.36 3.76
CA GLY A 31 16.34 14.27 3.42
C GLY A 31 15.69 12.91 3.21
N ILE A 32 14.36 12.78 3.34
CA ILE A 32 13.66 11.59 2.84
C ILE A 32 13.93 11.44 1.33
N GLU A 33 14.14 10.21 0.88
CA GLU A 33 14.45 9.95 -0.51
C GLU A 33 13.24 10.18 -1.44
N ASP A 34 13.49 10.63 -2.67
CA ASP A 34 12.50 10.49 -3.74
C ASP A 34 12.15 9.02 -3.92
N PHE A 35 10.86 8.67 -3.97
CA PHE A 35 10.43 7.27 -4.02
C PHE A 35 10.96 6.50 -5.23
N THR A 36 11.13 7.16 -6.37
CA THR A 36 11.65 6.56 -7.60
C THR A 36 12.43 7.60 -8.39
N ASP A 37 13.15 7.16 -9.40
CA ASP A 37 13.78 8.06 -10.37
C ASP A 37 12.94 8.18 -11.65
N GLY A 38 13.28 9.17 -12.47
CA GLY A 38 12.79 9.28 -13.84
C GLY A 38 11.37 9.82 -13.99
N PRO A 39 10.69 9.51 -15.10
CA PRO A 39 9.42 10.15 -15.47
C PRO A 39 8.33 10.04 -14.42
N MET A 40 8.28 8.94 -13.67
CA MET A 40 7.26 8.74 -12.64
C MET A 40 7.39 9.80 -11.53
N MET A 41 8.59 10.07 -11.03
CA MET A 41 8.79 11.07 -9.97
C MET A 41 8.52 12.49 -10.47
N ILE A 42 8.84 12.78 -11.74
CA ILE A 42 8.53 14.07 -12.37
C ILE A 42 7.01 14.31 -12.37
N VAL A 43 6.23 13.32 -12.79
CA VAL A 43 4.76 13.40 -12.82
C VAL A 43 4.19 13.53 -11.41
N ILE A 44 4.72 12.79 -10.44
CA ILE A 44 4.30 12.86 -9.03
C ILE A 44 4.50 14.28 -8.48
N LYS A 45 5.70 14.85 -8.64
CA LYS A 45 5.99 16.22 -8.18
C LYS A 45 5.13 17.25 -8.90
N ALA A 46 4.92 17.10 -10.21
CA ALA A 46 4.07 18.00 -10.98
C ALA A 46 2.61 17.99 -10.48
N LYS A 47 2.04 16.81 -10.19
CA LYS A 47 0.69 16.70 -9.58
C LYS A 47 0.59 17.38 -8.22
N ALA A 48 1.66 17.33 -7.42
CA ALA A 48 1.68 17.86 -6.06
C ALA A 48 1.89 19.37 -5.96
N GLN A 49 2.33 20.03 -7.03
CA GLN A 49 2.55 21.48 -7.06
C GLN A 49 1.30 22.25 -6.65
N SER A 50 0.11 21.83 -7.13
CA SER A 50 -1.18 22.44 -6.80
C SER A 50 -1.57 22.30 -5.32
N PHE A 51 -0.87 21.44 -4.56
CA PHE A 51 -1.13 21.16 -3.16
C PHE A 51 -0.03 21.69 -2.23
N LYS A 52 0.88 22.53 -2.72
CA LYS A 52 2.01 23.08 -1.94
C LYS A 52 2.90 22.00 -1.32
N ASP A 53 3.07 20.89 -2.05
CA ASP A 53 3.93 19.78 -1.63
C ASP A 53 4.99 19.50 -2.70
N PRO A 54 6.14 20.22 -2.68
CA PRO A 54 7.17 20.07 -3.70
C PRO A 54 7.80 18.66 -3.74
N GLY A 55 7.70 17.90 -2.63
CA GLY A 55 8.19 16.52 -2.55
C GLY A 55 7.32 15.49 -3.25
N GLY A 56 6.05 15.81 -3.53
CA GLY A 56 5.13 14.85 -4.16
C GLY A 56 4.49 13.83 -3.22
N CYS A 57 4.76 13.93 -1.93
CA CYS A 57 4.34 13.03 -0.87
C CYS A 57 2.81 12.84 -0.83
N VAL A 58 2.05 13.94 -0.88
CA VAL A 58 0.59 13.93 -0.71
C VAL A 58 -0.15 13.18 -1.80
N VAL A 59 0.46 13.03 -2.98
CA VAL A 59 -0.13 12.29 -4.12
C VAL A 59 -0.40 10.83 -3.74
N CYS A 60 0.49 10.24 -2.95
CA CYS A 60 0.36 8.85 -2.49
C CYS A 60 -0.11 8.79 -1.04
N HIS A 61 0.48 9.62 -0.18
CA HIS A 61 0.27 9.54 1.26
C HIS A 61 -0.92 10.36 1.75
N GLY A 62 -1.46 11.31 0.98
CA GLY A 62 -2.34 12.34 1.55
C GLY A 62 -1.61 13.21 2.56
N GLY A 63 -2.33 13.75 3.54
CA GLY A 63 -1.83 14.64 4.58
C GLY A 63 -2.19 16.12 4.35
N THR A 64 -1.79 16.96 5.31
CA THR A 64 -1.93 18.43 5.24
C THR A 64 -0.55 19.05 5.09
N PRO A 65 -0.07 19.32 3.86
CA PRO A 65 1.32 19.72 3.61
C PRO A 65 1.69 21.07 4.24
N SER A 66 0.72 21.96 4.45
CA SER A 66 0.94 23.25 5.11
C SER A 66 1.00 23.16 6.63
N ALA A 67 0.63 22.03 7.25
CA ALA A 67 0.60 21.90 8.70
C ALA A 67 1.99 21.56 9.24
N THR A 68 2.37 22.22 10.34
CA THR A 68 3.62 21.97 11.06
C THR A 68 3.41 21.10 12.31
N ASP A 69 2.16 20.96 12.78
CA ASP A 69 1.81 19.99 13.81
C ASP A 69 1.67 18.58 13.21
N LYS A 70 2.28 17.60 13.89
CA LYS A 70 2.30 16.20 13.45
C LYS A 70 0.92 15.61 13.27
N ASN A 71 -0.02 15.87 14.18
CA ASN A 71 -1.33 15.25 14.14
C ASN A 71 -2.17 15.85 13.01
N ILE A 72 -2.07 17.17 12.80
CA ILE A 72 -2.77 17.85 11.71
C ILE A 72 -2.18 17.46 10.34
N ALA A 73 -0.85 17.37 10.24
CA ALA A 73 -0.17 16.96 9.00
C ALA A 73 -0.55 15.54 8.57
N HIS A 74 -0.81 14.63 9.51
CA HIS A 74 -1.09 13.21 9.26
C HIS A 74 -2.58 12.82 9.47
N ALA A 75 -3.52 13.75 9.35
CA ALA A 75 -4.95 13.44 9.57
C ALA A 75 -5.78 13.36 8.28
N SER A 76 -5.58 14.29 7.34
CA SER A 76 -6.46 14.50 6.18
C SER A 76 -5.74 14.30 4.85
N ALA A 77 -6.32 14.79 3.76
CA ALA A 77 -5.69 14.92 2.44
C ALA A 77 -6.25 16.19 1.76
N PRO A 78 -5.57 16.75 0.74
CA PRO A 78 -6.11 17.88 -0.01
C PRO A 78 -7.43 17.50 -0.69
N ALA A 79 -8.51 18.26 -0.46
CA ALA A 79 -9.85 17.93 -0.96
C ALA A 79 -9.89 17.70 -2.48
N ALA A 80 -9.27 18.61 -3.25
CA ALA A 80 -9.20 18.47 -4.71
C ALA A 80 -8.41 17.24 -5.18
N LEU A 81 -7.52 16.67 -4.36
CA LEU A 81 -6.87 15.39 -4.66
C LEU A 81 -7.84 14.23 -4.43
N THR A 82 -8.55 14.24 -3.30
CA THR A 82 -9.60 13.26 -2.97
C THR A 82 -10.70 13.24 -4.03
N ASP A 83 -11.18 14.40 -4.47
CA ASP A 83 -12.23 14.54 -5.49
C ASP A 83 -11.83 13.94 -6.84
N ASN A 84 -10.52 13.86 -7.11
CA ASN A 84 -9.96 13.24 -8.32
C ASN A 84 -9.55 11.77 -8.11
N GLY A 85 -10.06 11.12 -7.06
CA GLY A 85 -9.79 9.72 -6.76
C GLY A 85 -8.40 9.46 -6.16
N GLY A 86 -7.76 10.49 -5.60
CA GLY A 86 -6.55 10.34 -4.78
C GLY A 86 -6.88 10.04 -3.31
N PRO A 87 -5.88 10.13 -2.40
CA PRO A 87 -6.07 9.80 -0.99
C PRO A 87 -7.18 10.61 -0.33
N SER A 88 -7.99 9.94 0.49
CA SER A 88 -9.01 10.59 1.35
C SER A 88 -8.50 11.02 2.72
N ARG A 89 -7.35 10.50 3.15
CA ARG A 89 -6.68 10.79 4.43
C ARG A 89 -5.19 10.48 4.33
N PHE A 90 -4.48 10.62 5.45
CA PHE A 90 -3.10 10.18 5.51
C PHE A 90 -2.97 8.65 5.48
N TYR A 91 -2.07 8.15 4.64
CA TYR A 91 -1.76 6.74 4.44
C TYR A 91 -0.30 6.45 4.79
N PRO A 92 -0.01 5.76 5.91
CA PRO A 92 1.34 5.37 6.27
C PRO A 92 1.99 4.43 5.26
N ASP A 93 1.21 3.51 4.67
CA ASP A 93 1.62 2.59 3.61
C ASP A 93 0.71 2.76 2.38
N PRO A 94 1.04 3.66 1.45
CA PRO A 94 0.22 3.89 0.26
C PRO A 94 0.31 2.74 -0.75
N GLY A 95 1.20 1.76 -0.55
CA GLY A 95 1.29 0.57 -1.39
C GLY A 95 0.21 -0.48 -1.10
N SER A 96 -0.55 -0.31 0.00
CA SER A 96 -1.55 -1.26 0.44
C SER A 96 -2.62 -1.55 -0.61
N VAL A 97 -2.89 -2.83 -0.85
CA VAL A 97 -3.87 -3.32 -1.83
C VAL A 97 -5.30 -2.85 -1.54
N TRP A 98 -5.58 -2.46 -0.30
CA TRP A 98 -6.90 -2.01 0.15
C TRP A 98 -7.20 -0.55 -0.17
N ILE A 99 -6.17 0.26 -0.39
CA ILE A 99 -6.28 1.68 -0.76
C ILE A 99 -5.58 1.98 -2.09
N ALA A 100 -5.02 0.98 -2.76
CA ALA A 100 -4.19 1.16 -3.95
C ALA A 100 -4.92 1.86 -5.11
N ASN A 101 -6.26 1.84 -5.16
CA ASN A 101 -7.04 2.63 -6.11
C ASN A 101 -6.84 4.14 -5.91
N GLU A 102 -6.75 4.59 -4.66
CA GLU A 102 -6.55 5.99 -4.28
C GLU A 102 -5.09 6.44 -4.35
N THR A 103 -4.15 5.52 -4.65
CA THR A 103 -2.71 5.83 -4.66
C THR A 103 -2.09 5.48 -6.01
N CYS A 104 -1.57 4.26 -6.19
CA CYS A 104 -0.96 3.80 -7.43
C CYS A 104 -1.96 3.79 -8.60
N GLY A 105 -3.22 3.46 -8.31
CA GLY A 105 -4.32 3.34 -9.26
C GLY A 105 -4.68 4.65 -9.97
N GLN A 106 -4.34 5.80 -9.40
CA GLN A 106 -4.48 7.11 -10.04
C GLN A 106 -3.75 7.22 -11.39
N CYS A 107 -2.67 6.45 -11.56
CA CYS A 107 -1.85 6.44 -12.77
C CYS A 107 -1.77 5.03 -13.40
N HIS A 108 -1.87 3.99 -12.58
CA HIS A 108 -1.78 2.58 -13.00
C HIS A 108 -3.14 1.91 -12.98
N VAL A 109 -4.04 2.35 -13.86
CA VAL A 109 -5.42 1.87 -13.94
C VAL A 109 -5.45 0.34 -14.09
N GLY A 110 -6.30 -0.31 -13.29
CA GLY A 110 -6.47 -1.76 -13.24
C GLY A 110 -5.31 -2.55 -12.63
N TYR A 111 -4.21 -1.93 -12.19
CA TYR A 111 -3.16 -2.64 -11.44
C TYR A 111 -3.65 -3.09 -10.06
N PRO A 112 -4.36 -2.26 -9.26
CA PRO A 112 -4.88 -2.69 -7.96
C PRO A 112 -5.79 -3.92 -8.04
N GLU A 113 -6.74 -3.91 -8.98
CA GLU A 113 -7.66 -5.03 -9.22
C GLU A 113 -6.90 -6.31 -9.62
N ARG A 114 -5.91 -6.20 -10.51
CA ARG A 114 -5.07 -7.33 -10.89
C ARG A 114 -4.30 -7.91 -9.71
N LEU A 115 -3.80 -7.07 -8.80
CA LEU A 115 -3.14 -7.54 -7.59
C LEU A 115 -4.14 -8.24 -6.64
N GLN A 116 -5.36 -7.72 -6.52
CA GLN A 116 -6.43 -8.35 -5.73
C GLN A 116 -6.79 -9.75 -6.24
N LYS A 117 -6.81 -9.94 -7.57
CA LYS A 117 -7.11 -11.23 -8.22
C LYS A 117 -5.89 -12.16 -8.37
N ALA A 118 -4.67 -11.67 -8.15
CA ALA A 118 -3.46 -12.46 -8.33
C ALA A 118 -3.34 -13.62 -7.33
N LEU A 119 -2.65 -14.69 -7.74
CA LEU A 119 -2.39 -15.86 -6.88
C LEU A 119 -1.68 -15.51 -5.57
N MET A 120 -0.84 -14.47 -5.56
CA MET A 120 -0.17 -13.99 -4.34
C MET A 120 -1.13 -13.30 -3.35
N ASN A 121 -2.32 -12.89 -3.81
CA ASN A 121 -3.36 -12.38 -2.92
C ASN A 121 -4.43 -13.44 -2.61
N THR A 122 -4.84 -14.23 -3.60
CA THR A 122 -5.93 -15.21 -3.44
C THR A 122 -5.47 -16.53 -2.83
N GLU A 123 -4.25 -16.95 -3.14
CA GLU A 123 -3.63 -18.23 -2.75
C GLU A 123 -4.44 -19.47 -3.14
N ALA A 124 -5.25 -19.33 -4.19
CA ALA A 124 -6.31 -20.28 -4.53
C ALA A 124 -5.81 -21.72 -4.76
N GLY A 125 -4.71 -21.90 -5.52
CA GLY A 125 -4.12 -23.22 -5.75
C GLY A 125 -3.49 -23.86 -4.49
N LYS A 126 -2.86 -23.04 -3.63
CA LYS A 126 -2.32 -23.51 -2.34
C LYS A 126 -3.46 -23.98 -1.43
N LEU A 127 -4.54 -23.21 -1.39
CA LEU A 127 -5.71 -23.52 -0.57
C LEU A 127 -6.40 -24.78 -1.07
N GLN A 128 -6.65 -24.88 -2.36
CA GLN A 128 -7.23 -26.08 -2.96
C GLN A 128 -6.42 -27.32 -2.58
N GLY A 129 -5.11 -27.33 -2.81
CA GLY A 129 -4.25 -28.48 -2.50
C GLY A 129 -4.25 -28.85 -1.02
N ASN A 130 -4.20 -27.85 -0.15
CA ASN A 130 -4.24 -28.04 1.31
C ASN A 130 -5.58 -28.61 1.79
N LEU A 131 -6.70 -27.98 1.41
CA LEU A 131 -8.04 -28.40 1.82
C LEU A 131 -8.39 -29.79 1.28
N TRP A 132 -7.94 -30.12 0.06
CA TRP A 132 -8.06 -31.47 -0.47
C TRP A 132 -7.23 -32.48 0.33
N SER A 133 -5.94 -32.21 0.55
CA SER A 133 -5.03 -33.11 1.27
C SER A 133 -5.47 -33.38 2.72
N TRP A 134 -6.11 -32.41 3.37
CA TRP A 134 -6.66 -32.55 4.72
C TRP A 134 -8.09 -33.11 4.75
N GLY A 135 -8.65 -33.49 3.60
CA GLY A 135 -9.97 -34.10 3.50
C GLY A 135 -11.15 -33.17 3.76
N LEU A 136 -10.91 -31.85 3.81
CA LEU A 136 -11.92 -30.80 3.93
C LEU A 136 -12.61 -30.51 2.59
N GLN A 137 -11.92 -30.78 1.48
CA GLN A 137 -12.48 -30.78 0.13
C GLN A 137 -12.27 -32.17 -0.50
N LYS A 138 -13.21 -32.63 -1.32
CA LYS A 138 -13.17 -33.98 -1.92
C LYS A 138 -12.69 -34.01 -3.36
N ASP A 139 -12.78 -32.89 -4.07
CA ASP A 139 -12.33 -32.71 -5.45
C ASP A 139 -11.11 -31.78 -5.53
N HIS A 140 -10.64 -31.53 -6.76
CA HIS A 140 -9.53 -30.61 -7.03
C HIS A 140 -9.98 -29.23 -7.54
N ALA A 141 -11.26 -28.88 -7.38
CA ALA A 141 -11.77 -27.62 -7.88
C ALA A 141 -11.22 -26.44 -7.08
N VAL A 142 -10.73 -25.41 -7.76
CA VAL A 142 -10.26 -24.18 -7.13
C VAL A 142 -11.50 -23.34 -6.80
N ILE A 143 -11.95 -23.41 -5.55
CA ILE A 143 -13.15 -22.67 -5.08
C ILE A 143 -12.86 -21.72 -3.93
N TRP A 144 -11.65 -21.81 -3.35
CA TRP A 144 -11.26 -21.10 -2.13
C TRP A 144 -10.24 -20.00 -2.41
N GLY A 145 -10.36 -18.90 -1.69
CA GLY A 145 -9.39 -17.82 -1.66
C GLY A 145 -9.23 -17.22 -0.26
N ASN A 146 -8.28 -16.31 -0.11
CA ASN A 146 -8.13 -15.50 1.11
C ASN A 146 -9.32 -14.54 1.32
N TYR A 147 -9.96 -14.12 0.23
CA TYR A 147 -11.10 -13.22 0.21
C TYR A 147 -12.13 -13.73 -0.79
N ASN A 148 -13.36 -13.24 -0.67
CA ASN A 148 -14.34 -13.38 -1.74
C ASN A 148 -13.85 -12.55 -2.93
N ILE A 149 -13.66 -13.19 -4.07
CA ILE A 149 -13.16 -12.55 -5.29
C ILE A 149 -14.07 -12.94 -6.44
N LYS A 150 -14.38 -11.97 -7.29
CA LYS A 150 -15.09 -12.17 -8.54
C LYS A 150 -14.30 -11.54 -9.68
N ASP A 151 -14.11 -12.31 -10.73
CA ASP A 151 -13.49 -11.89 -11.98
C ASP A 151 -14.57 -11.41 -12.95
N ALA A 152 -14.92 -10.12 -12.87
CA ALA A 152 -16.06 -9.56 -13.59
C ALA A 152 -15.82 -9.36 -15.11
N ASP A 153 -14.56 -9.26 -15.54
CA ASP A 153 -14.15 -9.11 -16.94
C ASP A 153 -13.91 -10.45 -17.65
N GLY A 154 -14.02 -11.57 -16.93
CA GLY A 154 -13.98 -12.92 -17.49
C GLY A 154 -12.57 -13.42 -17.82
N HIS A 155 -12.48 -14.58 -18.48
CA HIS A 155 -11.21 -15.27 -18.73
C HIS A 155 -10.28 -14.59 -19.74
N ARG A 156 -10.72 -13.51 -20.40
CA ARG A 156 -9.90 -12.82 -21.40
C ARG A 156 -9.08 -11.73 -20.72
N PRO A 157 -7.74 -11.87 -20.60
CA PRO A 157 -6.93 -10.90 -19.90
C PRO A 157 -7.00 -9.50 -20.52
N ALA A 158 -7.04 -8.46 -19.68
CA ALA A 158 -7.00 -7.07 -20.11
C ALA A 158 -5.68 -6.68 -20.80
N VAL A 159 -4.58 -7.34 -20.46
CA VAL A 159 -3.23 -7.05 -20.97
C VAL A 159 -2.58 -8.27 -21.63
N GLY A 160 -1.61 -8.02 -22.51
CA GLY A 160 -0.86 -9.06 -23.24
C GLY A 160 -1.12 -9.04 -24.74
N THR A 161 -0.40 -9.89 -25.47
CA THR A 161 -0.58 -10.07 -26.91
C THR A 161 -1.88 -10.80 -27.21
N GLU A 162 -2.40 -10.66 -28.43
CA GLU A 162 -3.61 -11.40 -28.84
C GLU A 162 -3.41 -12.92 -28.76
N THR A 163 -2.22 -13.42 -29.09
CA THR A 163 -1.87 -14.83 -28.89
C THR A 163 -2.02 -15.26 -27.43
N TYR A 164 -1.52 -14.46 -26.48
CA TYR A 164 -1.64 -14.76 -25.05
C TYR A 164 -3.10 -14.74 -24.60
N LYS A 165 -3.87 -13.74 -25.01
CA LYS A 165 -5.28 -13.63 -24.62
C LYS A 165 -6.11 -14.80 -25.14
N SER A 166 -5.93 -15.17 -26.41
CA SER A 166 -6.60 -16.34 -27.01
C SER A 166 -6.21 -17.64 -26.31
N TYR A 167 -4.93 -17.80 -25.97
CA TYR A 167 -4.46 -18.94 -25.20
C TYR A 167 -5.15 -19.02 -23.82
N MET A 168 -5.22 -17.92 -23.07
CA MET A 168 -5.83 -17.92 -21.74
C MET A 168 -7.32 -18.26 -21.77
N VAL A 169 -8.05 -17.78 -22.78
CA VAL A 169 -9.47 -18.12 -22.97
C VAL A 169 -9.65 -19.63 -23.23
N GLU A 170 -8.84 -20.20 -24.13
CA GLU A 170 -8.90 -21.65 -24.41
C GLU A 170 -8.43 -22.49 -23.20
N PHE A 171 -7.41 -22.01 -22.49
CA PHE A 171 -6.92 -22.64 -21.27
C PHE A 171 -8.02 -22.70 -20.20
N ALA A 172 -8.72 -21.59 -19.96
CA ALA A 172 -9.82 -21.56 -18.99
C ALA A 172 -10.98 -22.46 -19.41
N LYS A 173 -11.31 -22.51 -20.70
CA LYS A 173 -12.35 -23.39 -21.24
C LYS A 173 -12.02 -24.89 -21.03
N THR A 174 -10.75 -25.25 -21.17
CA THR A 174 -10.27 -26.64 -21.01
C THR A 174 -9.98 -27.02 -19.55
N HIS A 175 -9.85 -26.03 -18.66
CA HIS A 175 -9.56 -26.23 -17.23
C HIS A 175 -10.50 -25.39 -16.33
N PRO A 176 -11.83 -25.55 -16.45
CA PRO A 176 -12.79 -24.69 -15.73
C PRO A 176 -12.64 -24.79 -14.21
N ASP A 177 -12.26 -25.95 -13.70
CA ASP A 177 -12.03 -26.18 -12.27
C ASP A 177 -10.77 -25.47 -11.74
N GLN A 178 -9.85 -25.07 -12.61
CA GLN A 178 -8.58 -24.42 -12.24
C GLN A 178 -8.59 -22.93 -12.53
N MET A 179 -9.51 -22.47 -13.38
CA MET A 179 -9.68 -21.08 -13.77
C MET A 179 -11.10 -20.61 -13.41
N PRO A 180 -11.48 -20.59 -12.12
CA PRO A 180 -12.79 -20.11 -11.70
C PRO A 180 -12.92 -18.60 -11.93
N LEU A 181 -14.13 -18.13 -12.19
CA LEU A 181 -14.45 -16.69 -12.17
C LEU A 181 -14.77 -16.18 -10.77
N GLU A 182 -14.96 -17.06 -9.79
CA GLU A 182 -15.31 -16.69 -8.43
C GLU A 182 -14.56 -17.56 -7.43
N LEU A 183 -14.04 -16.93 -6.37
CA LEU A 183 -13.45 -17.60 -5.21
C LEU A 183 -14.24 -17.22 -3.97
N LYS A 184 -14.48 -18.21 -3.11
CA LYS A 184 -15.06 -18.03 -1.78
C LYS A 184 -13.94 -17.88 -0.77
N GLN A 185 -14.08 -16.91 0.13
CA GLN A 185 -13.18 -16.82 1.27
C GLN A 185 -13.23 -18.13 2.07
N ILE A 186 -12.08 -18.66 2.45
CA ILE A 186 -12.04 -19.84 3.33
C ILE A 186 -12.81 -19.60 4.63
N PRO A 187 -13.54 -20.60 5.13
CA PRO A 187 -14.42 -20.43 6.27
C PRO A 187 -13.65 -20.11 7.55
N GLU A 188 -14.34 -19.53 8.52
CA GLU A 188 -13.84 -19.47 9.89
C GLU A 188 -14.05 -20.82 10.59
N VAL A 189 -13.21 -21.09 11.58
CA VAL A 189 -13.28 -22.32 12.38
C VAL A 189 -13.38 -21.93 13.84
N ASP A 190 -14.35 -22.50 14.54
CA ASP A 190 -14.40 -22.47 15.99
C ASP A 190 -13.28 -23.38 16.54
N ILE A 191 -12.35 -22.79 17.27
CA ILE A 191 -11.22 -23.53 17.83
C ILE A 191 -11.67 -24.61 18.84
N ALA A 192 -12.84 -24.45 19.46
CA ALA A 192 -13.39 -25.41 20.40
C ALA A 192 -13.83 -26.72 19.74
N THR A 193 -14.09 -26.71 18.42
CA THR A 193 -14.51 -27.90 17.68
C THR A 193 -13.34 -28.74 17.16
N ILE A 194 -12.11 -28.19 17.17
CA ILE A 194 -10.92 -28.85 16.64
C ILE A 194 -10.65 -30.23 17.27
N PRO A 195 -10.79 -30.46 18.59
CA PRO A 195 -10.59 -31.80 19.16
C PRO A 195 -11.51 -32.87 18.56
N ALA A 196 -12.75 -32.50 18.18
CA ALA A 196 -13.70 -33.39 17.52
C ALA A 196 -13.52 -33.46 15.99
N HIS A 197 -13.00 -32.39 15.39
CA HIS A 197 -12.77 -32.24 13.95
C HIS A 197 -11.34 -31.77 13.65
N PRO A 198 -10.33 -32.62 13.87
CA PRO A 198 -8.92 -32.20 13.82
C PRO A 198 -8.48 -31.71 12.45
N ASN A 199 -9.12 -32.15 11.37
CA ASN A 199 -8.85 -31.64 10.02
C ASN A 199 -9.17 -30.13 9.87
N GLN A 200 -10.09 -29.58 10.65
CA GLN A 200 -10.39 -28.14 10.66
C GLN A 200 -9.19 -27.29 11.14
N ALA A 201 -8.26 -27.90 11.89
CA ALA A 201 -7.02 -27.24 12.29
C ALA A 201 -6.23 -26.70 11.07
N GLY A 202 -6.33 -27.37 9.91
CA GLY A 202 -5.70 -26.94 8.67
C GLY A 202 -6.20 -25.58 8.16
N ILE A 203 -7.47 -25.24 8.39
CA ILE A 203 -8.03 -23.93 8.01
C ILE A 203 -7.45 -22.84 8.92
N THR A 204 -7.43 -23.06 10.23
CA THR A 204 -6.77 -22.16 11.18
C THR A 204 -5.29 -21.98 10.88
N TYR A 205 -4.57 -23.07 10.57
CA TYR A 205 -3.18 -23.02 10.17
C TYR A 205 -2.97 -22.24 8.87
N SER A 206 -3.88 -22.41 7.90
CA SER A 206 -3.88 -21.63 6.67
C SER A 206 -4.02 -20.14 7.00
N ARG A 207 -5.06 -19.73 7.73
CA ARG A 207 -5.32 -18.34 8.11
C ARG A 207 -4.18 -17.69 8.87
N GLN A 208 -3.61 -18.39 9.85
CA GLN A 208 -2.68 -17.79 10.80
C GLN A 208 -1.21 -17.94 10.41
N GLN A 209 -0.86 -18.97 9.63
CA GLN A 209 0.54 -19.30 9.34
C GLN A 209 0.84 -19.30 7.85
N CYS A 210 0.13 -20.07 7.03
CA CYS A 210 0.50 -20.18 5.61
C CYS A 210 0.09 -18.96 4.80
N GLN A 211 -1.07 -18.37 5.09
CA GLN A 211 -1.59 -17.23 4.35
C GLN A 211 -0.95 -15.92 4.80
N ARG A 212 -0.14 -15.90 5.87
CA ARG A 212 0.55 -14.69 6.37
C ARG A 212 1.43 -13.98 5.32
N CYS A 213 1.82 -14.69 4.26
CA CYS A 213 2.63 -14.14 3.16
C CYS A 213 1.78 -13.43 2.09
N HIS A 214 0.46 -13.43 2.23
CA HIS A 214 -0.42 -12.76 1.29
C HIS A 214 -0.21 -11.24 1.34
N VAL A 215 -0.38 -10.58 0.19
CA VAL A 215 -0.05 -9.15 0.04
C VAL A 215 -0.97 -8.23 0.84
N GLY A 216 -2.16 -8.65 1.26
CA GLY A 216 -3.10 -7.80 2.00
C GLY A 216 -2.84 -7.66 3.51
N VAL A 217 -1.80 -8.27 4.08
CA VAL A 217 -1.39 -8.09 5.48
C VAL A 217 0.06 -7.64 5.57
N THR A 218 0.43 -7.00 6.68
CA THR A 218 1.82 -6.61 6.98
C THR A 218 2.66 -7.81 7.36
N GLY A 219 3.99 -7.64 7.34
CA GLY A 219 4.90 -8.62 7.93
C GLY A 219 4.66 -8.81 9.43
N ARG A 220 5.29 -9.84 10.01
CA ARG A 220 5.14 -10.18 11.45
C ARG A 220 5.86 -9.24 12.41
N GLU A 221 6.51 -8.20 11.91
CA GLU A 221 7.36 -7.30 12.72
C GLU A 221 8.46 -8.08 13.45
N LYS A 222 9.08 -9.03 12.76
CA LYS A 222 10.18 -9.87 13.28
C LYS A 222 11.32 -9.90 12.29
N ARG A 223 12.51 -10.19 12.79
CA ARG A 223 13.73 -10.31 11.99
C ARG A 223 13.51 -11.19 10.75
N GLY A 224 13.76 -10.64 9.57
CA GLY A 224 13.56 -11.29 8.26
C GLY A 224 12.12 -11.28 7.73
N ASP A 225 11.16 -10.69 8.45
CA ASP A 225 9.74 -10.60 8.09
C ASP A 225 9.19 -9.19 8.39
N PHE A 226 9.92 -8.19 7.88
CA PHE A 226 9.47 -6.81 7.80
C PHE A 226 9.10 -6.50 6.36
N ARG A 227 7.86 -6.03 6.15
CA ARG A 227 7.36 -5.62 4.84
C ARG A 227 6.04 -4.85 5.02
N GLY A 228 5.77 -3.97 4.07
CA GLY A 228 4.45 -3.37 3.91
C GLY A 228 3.43 -4.33 3.31
N THR A 229 2.38 -3.77 2.74
CA THR A 229 1.25 -4.47 2.13
C THR A 229 1.05 -4.10 0.66
N GLY A 230 0.31 -4.91 -0.08
CA GLY A 230 0.07 -4.75 -1.50
C GLY A 230 1.36 -4.63 -2.30
N CYS A 231 1.48 -3.54 -3.04
CA CYS A 231 2.64 -3.21 -3.85
C CYS A 231 3.90 -3.01 -2.99
N SER A 232 3.78 -2.45 -1.78
CA SER A 232 4.95 -2.18 -0.92
C SER A 232 5.53 -3.45 -0.31
N ALA A 233 4.76 -4.54 -0.25
CA ALA A 233 5.26 -5.84 0.22
C ALA A 233 6.43 -6.38 -0.63
N CYS A 234 6.45 -6.05 -1.93
CA CYS A 234 7.50 -6.50 -2.87
C CYS A 234 8.40 -5.36 -3.35
N HIS A 235 7.87 -4.14 -3.46
CA HIS A 235 8.56 -3.03 -4.11
C HIS A 235 9.15 -1.99 -3.17
N VAL A 236 8.87 -2.04 -1.87
CA VAL A 236 9.56 -1.21 -0.87
C VAL A 236 10.62 -2.08 -0.19
N PRO A 237 11.90 -1.66 -0.17
CA PRO A 237 12.96 -2.45 0.42
C PRO A 237 12.84 -2.44 1.94
N TYR A 238 13.00 -3.61 2.55
CA TYR A 238 13.14 -3.79 4.00
C TYR A 238 14.40 -4.61 4.26
N GLY A 239 15.18 -4.20 5.26
CA GLY A 239 16.31 -4.99 5.75
C GLY A 239 15.85 -6.12 6.67
N ASN A 240 16.69 -7.15 6.84
CA ASN A 240 16.41 -8.25 7.77
C ASN A 240 16.19 -7.77 9.21
N GLU A 241 16.84 -6.66 9.61
CA GLU A 241 16.69 -6.07 10.94
C GLU A 241 15.55 -5.03 11.02
N GLY A 242 14.88 -4.72 9.90
CA GLY A 242 13.78 -3.75 9.85
C GLY A 242 14.20 -2.33 10.26
N ARG A 243 15.43 -1.94 9.96
CA ARG A 243 16.02 -0.65 10.33
C ARG A 243 15.91 0.33 9.17
N TYR A 244 15.67 1.60 9.49
CA TYR A 244 15.77 2.68 8.53
C TYR A 244 17.23 3.09 8.35
N GLU A 245 17.68 3.13 7.11
CA GLU A 245 19.04 3.52 6.71
C GLU A 245 19.03 4.74 5.78
N GLY A 246 17.86 5.37 5.58
CA GLY A 246 17.70 6.54 4.75
C GLY A 246 17.92 7.88 5.47
N GLY A 247 17.70 8.98 4.75
CA GLY A 247 18.04 10.34 5.15
C GLY A 247 17.03 11.07 6.04
N ASP A 248 15.80 10.58 6.20
CA ASP A 248 14.76 11.25 7.00
C ASP A 248 15.09 11.26 8.51
N PRO A 249 15.29 12.44 9.14
CA PRO A 249 15.67 12.56 10.54
C PRO A 249 14.52 12.25 11.50
N THR A 250 13.28 12.21 11.02
CA THR A 250 12.10 11.94 11.86
C THR A 250 11.88 10.45 12.10
N ILE A 251 12.53 9.59 11.31
CA ILE A 251 12.40 8.14 11.42
C ILE A 251 13.48 7.62 12.37
N ASN A 252 13.03 7.12 13.53
CA ASN A 252 13.92 6.52 14.52
C ASN A 252 14.57 5.24 13.96
N ARG A 253 15.90 5.26 13.84
CA ARG A 253 16.73 4.16 13.31
C ARG A 253 16.97 3.05 14.34
N ASP A 254 16.78 3.34 15.62
CA ASP A 254 17.01 2.43 16.74
C ASP A 254 15.77 1.59 17.10
N ILE A 255 14.68 1.73 16.35
CA ILE A 255 13.54 0.80 16.42
C ILE A 255 13.41 -0.03 15.13
N PRO A 256 13.09 -1.34 15.23
CA PRO A 256 12.77 -2.16 14.07
C PRO A 256 11.38 -1.80 13.51
N GLY A 257 10.98 -2.46 12.42
CA GLY A 257 9.68 -2.22 11.78
C GLY A 257 9.68 -1.03 10.82
N LYS A 258 10.84 -0.65 10.30
CA LYS A 258 11.01 0.42 9.31
C LYS A 258 11.46 -0.16 7.97
N LEU A 259 10.99 0.49 6.90
CA LEU A 259 11.55 0.34 5.56
C LEU A 259 13.03 0.70 5.57
N LEU A 260 13.80 0.14 4.63
CA LEU A 260 15.25 0.36 4.53
C LEU A 260 15.56 1.79 4.09
N ALA A 261 14.91 2.25 3.02
CA ALA A 261 14.92 3.65 2.56
C ALA A 261 13.63 3.92 1.77
N HIS A 262 13.24 5.19 1.63
CA HIS A 262 12.00 5.57 0.95
C HIS A 262 12.18 5.46 -0.58
N ARG A 263 12.26 4.22 -1.08
CA ARG A 263 12.62 3.89 -2.45
C ARG A 263 11.79 2.74 -3.02
N LEU A 264 11.61 2.76 -4.33
CA LEU A 264 10.92 1.76 -5.12
C LEU A 264 11.94 0.83 -5.79
N GLN A 265 11.88 -0.46 -5.48
CA GLN A 265 12.54 -1.51 -6.25
C GLN A 265 11.56 -2.14 -7.25
N ALA A 266 11.41 -1.51 -8.41
CA ALA A 266 10.44 -1.95 -9.41
C ALA A 266 10.85 -3.27 -10.10
N THR A 267 12.11 -3.39 -10.50
CA THR A 267 12.66 -4.57 -11.18
C THR A 267 14.14 -4.75 -10.82
N ARG A 268 14.78 -5.83 -11.29
CA ARG A 268 16.24 -6.01 -11.20
C ARG A 268 17.07 -4.87 -11.82
N LYS A 269 16.47 -4.05 -12.68
CA LYS A 269 17.12 -2.89 -13.32
C LYS A 269 16.94 -1.60 -12.52
N SER A 270 15.98 -1.57 -11.59
CA SER A 270 15.69 -0.44 -10.72
C SER A 270 16.37 -0.68 -9.38
N LYS A 271 17.67 -0.46 -9.37
CA LYS A 271 18.55 -0.70 -8.23
C LYS A 271 18.36 0.38 -7.18
N VAL A 272 18.26 -0.03 -5.92
CA VAL A 272 18.16 0.88 -4.77
C VAL A 272 19.56 1.06 -4.21
N ARG A 273 20.02 2.31 -4.08
CA ARG A 273 21.36 2.61 -3.60
C ARG A 273 21.30 3.26 -2.23
N ILE A 274 21.98 2.66 -1.26
CA ILE A 274 21.99 3.11 0.14
C ILE A 274 23.41 2.92 0.66
N ASN A 275 23.98 3.93 1.31
CA ASN A 275 25.31 3.86 1.94
C ASN A 275 26.43 3.36 1.00
N GLY A 276 26.34 3.68 -0.30
CA GLY A 276 27.31 3.26 -1.32
C GLY A 276 27.16 1.80 -1.79
N LEU A 277 26.13 1.09 -1.33
CA LEU A 277 25.78 -0.27 -1.74
C LEU A 277 24.59 -0.25 -2.69
N GLU A 278 24.43 -1.34 -3.45
CA GLU A 278 23.42 -1.54 -4.50
C GLU A 278 22.77 -2.92 -4.43
#